data_AF-A0A6A7WAU5-F1
#
_entry.id   AF-A0A6A7WAU5-F1
#
_cell.length_a   1.000
_cell.length_b   1.000
_cell.length_c   1.000
_cell.angle_alpha   90.00
_cell.angle_beta   90.00
_cell.angle_gamma   90.00
#
_symmetry.space_group_name_H-M   'P 1'
#
loop_
_entity.id
_entity.type
_entity.pdbx_description
1 polymer ?
#
loop_
_entity_poly.entity_id
_entity_poly.type
_entity_poly.pdbx_seq_one_letter_code
_entity_poly.pdbx_strand_id
1 'polypeptide(L)'
;MKELIETMPRIELALIIIGVFILILCMILGYAMINDYRMYLENHWKARYSFRDFIKRERFYIYLLLAFIFISLTNLLYFLE
;
A
#
# COMPACT_ATOMS: atom_id res chain seq x y z
N MET A 1 -7.98 30.80 1.77
CA MET A 1 -7.56 29.42 1.36
C MET A 1 -6.06 29.25 1.15
N LYS A 2 -5.24 30.31 1.05
CA LYS A 2 -3.76 30.17 1.06
C LYS A 2 -3.18 30.08 2.49
N GLU A 3 -3.86 30.69 3.46
CA GLU A 3 -3.37 30.83 4.84
C GLU A 3 -3.28 29.52 5.64
N LEU A 4 -4.08 28.50 5.32
CA LEU A 4 -4.03 27.21 6.03
C LEU A 4 -2.77 26.40 5.70
N ILE A 5 -2.25 26.51 4.47
CA ILE A 5 -1.03 25.81 4.04
C ILE A 5 0.21 26.56 4.55
N GLU A 6 0.10 27.87 4.73
CA GLU A 6 1.21 28.74 5.16
C GLU A 6 1.41 28.74 6.69
N THR A 7 0.35 28.45 7.45
CA THR A 7 0.37 28.37 8.92
C THR A 7 0.70 26.98 9.45
N MET A 8 0.59 25.93 8.62
CA MET A 8 0.98 24.57 9.02
C MET A 8 2.51 24.45 9.08
N PRO A 9 3.08 23.85 10.15
CA PRO A 9 4.50 23.59 10.22
C PRO A 9 4.91 22.67 9.06
N ARG A 10 6.05 23.00 8.42
CA ARG A 10 6.60 22.28 7.25
C ARG A 10 6.66 20.74 7.44
N ILE A 11 6.82 20.30 8.68
CA ILE A 11 6.91 18.90 9.09
C ILE A 11 5.55 18.20 8.96
N GLU A 12 4.45 18.83 9.40
CA GLU A 12 3.10 18.25 9.28
C GLU A 12 2.67 18.10 7.82
N LEU A 13 2.96 19.10 6.99
CA LEU A 13 2.71 19.01 5.54
C LEU A 13 3.50 17.87 4.89
N ALA A 14 4.77 17.70 5.26
CA ALA A 14 5.60 16.61 4.75
C ALA A 14 5.04 15.24 5.17
N LEU A 15 4.60 15.08 6.42
CA LEU A 15 3.98 13.85 6.92
C LEU A 15 2.68 13.51 6.17
N ILE A 16 1.84 14.51 5.88
CA ILE A 16 0.61 14.30 5.10
C ILE A 16 0.95 13.86 3.68
N ILE A 17 1.92 14.50 3.02
CA ILE A 17 2.35 14.12 1.67
C ILE A 17 2.88 12.68 1.64
N ILE A 18 3.73 12.31 2.60
CA ILE A 18 4.27 10.95 2.74
C ILE A 18 3.14 9.95 3.00
N GLY A 19 2.20 10.27 3.89
CA GLY A 19 1.03 9.44 4.18
C GLY A 19 0.16 9.19 2.96
N VAL A 20 -0.13 10.24 2.19
CA VAL A 20 -0.90 10.12 0.93
C VAL A 20 -0.14 9.27 -0.09
N PHE A 21 1.17 9.45 -0.22
CA PHE A 21 1.99 8.65 -1.13
C PHE A 21 1.98 7.16 -0.75
N ILE A 22 2.09 6.83 0.53
CA ILE A 22 1.98 5.46 1.05
C ILE A 22 0.60 4.87 0.72
N LEU A 23 -0.48 5.63 0.95
CA LEU A 23 -1.84 5.17 0.65
C LEU A 23 -2.04 4.87 -0.83
N ILE A 24 -1.54 5.73 -1.72
CA ILE A 24 -1.61 5.53 -3.17
C ILE A 24 -0.83 4.27 -3.57
N LEU A 25 0.38 4.07 -3.05
CA LEU A 25 1.18 2.87 -3.34
C LEU A 25 0.51 1.58 -2.86
N CYS A 26 -0.04 1.58 -1.64
CA CYS A 26 -0.82 0.45 -1.13
C CYS A 26 -2.03 0.14 -2.02
N MET A 27 -2.73 1.17 -2.52
CA MET A 27 -3.87 0.99 -3.42
C MET A 27 -3.45 0.40 -4.77
N ILE A 28 -2.35 0.87 -5.36
CA ILE A 28 -1.82 0.35 -6.64
C ILE A 28 -1.39 -1.11 -6.49
N LEU A 29 -0.64 -1.43 -5.44
CA LEU A 29 -0.19 -2.81 -5.18
C LEU A 29 -1.38 -3.73 -4.90
N GLY A 30 -2.34 -3.29 -4.07
CA GLY A 30 -3.56 -4.05 -3.80
C GLY A 30 -4.39 -4.29 -5.06
N TYR A 31 -4.52 -3.29 -5.92
CA TYR A 31 -5.21 -3.43 -7.20
C TYR A 31 -4.49 -4.42 -8.13
N ALA A 32 -3.16 -4.33 -8.23
CA ALA A 32 -2.35 -5.25 -9.03
C ALA A 32 -2.55 -6.70 -8.59
N MET A 33 -2.53 -6.96 -7.28
CA MET A 33 -2.78 -8.31 -6.71
C MET A 33 -4.17 -8.84 -7.05
N ILE A 34 -5.20 -8.00 -6.92
CA ILE A 34 -6.58 -8.39 -7.24
C ILE A 34 -6.73 -8.68 -8.73
N ASN A 35 -6.10 -7.87 -9.58
CA ASN A 35 -6.18 -8.02 -11.02
C ASN A 35 -5.47 -9.30 -11.49
N ASP A 36 -4.27 -9.57 -10.97
CA ASP A 36 -3.51 -10.78 -11.31
C ASP A 36 -4.24 -12.05 -10.83
N TYR A 37 -4.79 -12.01 -9.61
CA TYR A 37 -5.60 -13.12 -9.11
C TYR A 37 -6.91 -13.32 -9.88
N ARG A 38 -7.54 -12.25 -10.36
CA ARG A 38 -8.71 -12.32 -11.24
C ARG A 38 -8.38 -13.03 -12.56
N MET A 39 -7.28 -12.63 -13.20
CA MET A 39 -6.80 -13.28 -14.43
C MET A 39 -6.49 -14.77 -14.20
N TYR A 40 -5.94 -15.11 -13.02
CA TYR A 40 -5.70 -16.50 -12.65
C TYR A 40 -6.99 -17.31 -12.51
N LEU A 41 -8.01 -16.76 -11.83
CA LEU A 41 -9.32 -17.40 -11.68
C LEU A 41 -10.04 -17.57 -13.02
N GLU A 42 -9.92 -16.59 -13.92
CA GLU A 42 -10.49 -16.67 -15.27
C GLU A 42 -9.87 -17.82 -16.09
N ASN A 43 -8.55 -18.00 -16.00
CA ASN A 43 -7.84 -19.12 -16.63
C ASN A 43 -8.18 -20.50 -16.01
N HIS A 44 -8.69 -20.53 -14.77
CA HIS A 44 -9.05 -21.76 -14.07
C HIS A 44 -10.55 -21.77 -13.75
N TRP A 45 -11.38 -22.10 -14.75
CA TRP A 45 -12.86 -22.11 -14.68
C TRP A 45 -13.50 -22.88 -13.49
N LYS A 46 -12.74 -23.74 -12.79
CA LYS A 46 -13.17 -24.51 -11.62
C LYS A 46 -12.63 -24.01 -10.29
N ALA A 47 -11.71 -23.05 -10.29
CA ALA A 47 -11.12 -22.51 -9.08
C ALA A 47 -12.11 -21.53 -8.43
N ARG A 48 -12.51 -21.81 -7.18
CA ARG A 48 -13.25 -20.84 -6.37
C ARG A 48 -12.27 -19.88 -5.71
N TYR A 49 -12.72 -18.65 -5.49
CA TYR A 49 -11.99 -17.67 -4.68
C TYR A 49 -11.64 -18.29 -3.32
N SER A 50 -10.36 -18.37 -3.01
CA SER A 50 -9.87 -18.84 -1.72
C SER A 50 -8.77 -17.92 -1.25
N PHE A 51 -8.99 -17.30 -0.08
CA PHE A 51 -8.04 -16.34 0.49
C PHE A 51 -6.67 -16.95 0.77
N ARG A 52 -6.63 -18.23 1.14
CA ARG A 52 -5.37 -18.97 1.32
C ARG A 52 -4.62 -19.18 0.01
N ASP A 53 -5.35 -19.37 -1.09
CA ASP A 53 -4.76 -19.52 -2.43
C ASP A 53 -4.26 -18.17 -2.96
N PHE A 54 -5.04 -17.10 -2.74
CA PHE A 54 -4.63 -15.71 -3.00
C PHE A 54 -3.32 -15.37 -2.28
N ILE A 55 -3.25 -15.54 -0.95
CA ILE A 55 -2.02 -15.26 -0.19
C ILE A 55 -0.85 -16.12 -0.64
N LYS A 56 -1.10 -17.37 -1.05
CA LYS A 56 -0.04 -18.28 -1.50
C LYS A 56 0.53 -17.88 -2.87
N ARG A 57 -0.30 -17.33 -3.75
CA ARG A 57 0.08 -16.95 -5.12
C ARG A 57 0.67 -15.53 -5.16
N GLU A 58 0.03 -14.59 -4.47
CA GLU A 58 0.44 -13.18 -4.41
C GLU A 58 1.56 -12.91 -3.39
N ARG A 59 2.31 -13.93 -2.96
CA ARG A 59 3.36 -13.82 -1.94
C ARG A 59 4.35 -12.72 -2.23
N PHE A 60 4.75 -12.58 -3.49
CA PHE A 60 5.69 -11.55 -3.91
C PHE A 60 5.17 -10.15 -3.57
N TYR A 61 3.94 -9.83 -3.95
CA TYR A 61 3.32 -8.55 -3.65
C TYR A 61 3.05 -8.37 -2.15
N ILE A 62 2.71 -9.44 -1.42
CA ILE A 62 2.55 -9.40 0.05
C ILE A 62 3.87 -9.06 0.73
N TYR A 63 4.98 -9.70 0.33
CA TYR A 63 6.31 -9.39 0.88
C TYR A 63 6.75 -7.98 0.52
N LEU A 64 6.46 -7.53 -0.70
CA LEU A 64 6.77 -6.17 -1.15
C LEU A 64 5.97 -5.13 -0.37
N LEU A 65 4.67 -5.37 -0.14
CA LEU A 65 3.81 -4.54 0.70
C LEU A 65 4.29 -4.52 2.16
N LEU A 66 4.66 -5.67 2.73
CA LEU A 66 5.19 -5.77 4.09
C LEU A 66 6.51 -5.02 4.25
N ALA A 67 7.45 -5.19 3.32
CA ALA A 67 8.71 -4.47 3.32
C ALA A 67 8.48 -2.95 3.21
N PHE A 68 7.57 -2.53 2.33
CA PHE A 68 7.19 -1.12 2.19
C PHE A 68 6.60 -0.55 3.47
N ILE A 69 5.63 -1.23 4.08
CA ILE A 69 5.02 -0.83 5.36
C ILE A 69 6.09 -0.74 6.46
N PHE A 70 7.00 -1.71 6.55
CA PHE A 70 8.06 -1.71 7.56
C PHE A 70 9.02 -0.52 7.40
N ILE A 71 9.44 -0.24 6.17
CA ILE A 71 10.28 0.93 5.87
C ILE A 71 9.53 2.23 6.19
N SER A 72 8.26 2.34 5.81
CA SER A 72 7.45 3.52 6.13
C SER A 72 7.27 3.73 7.63
N LEU A 73 7.02 2.67 8.40
CA LEU A 73 6.87 2.72 9.85
C LEU A 73 8.15 3.17 10.55
N THR A 74 9.31 2.62 10.15
CA THR A 74 10.61 3.01 10.70
C THR A 74 10.95 4.47 10.38
N ASN A 75 10.67 4.94 9.17
CA ASN A 75 10.82 6.35 8.81
C ASN A 75 9.88 7.26 9.61
N LEU A 76 8.62 6.86 9.82
CA LEU A 76 7.67 7.64 10.60
C LEU A 76 8.10 7.74 12.07
N LEU A 77 8.61 6.64 12.65
CA LEU A 77 9.12 6.62 14.01
C LEU A 77 10.35 7.54 14.16
N TYR A 78 11.28 7.51 13.20
CA TYR A 78 12.42 8.43 13.16
C TYR A 78 12.02 9.92 13.05
N PHE A 79 10.88 10.23 12.43
CA PHE A 79 10.37 11.59 12.35
C PHE A 79 9.64 12.05 13.61
N LEU A 80 9.22 11.13 14.48
CA LEU A 80 8.48 11.40 15.69
C LEU A 80 9.38 11.55 16.94
N GLU A 81 10.58 10.94 16.88
CA GLU A 81 11.64 10.99 17.90
C GLU A 81 12.60 12.16 17.64
#